data_AF-A0A7Y9WAD4-F1
#
_entry.id   AF-A0A7Y9WAD4-F1
#
_cell.length_a   1.000
_cell.length_b   1.000
_cell.length_c   1.000
_cell.angle_alpha   90.00
_cell.angle_beta   90.00
_cell.angle_gamma   90.00
#
_symmetry.space_group_name_H-M   'P 1'
#
loop_
_entity.id
_entity.type
_entity.pdbx_description
1 polymer ?
#
loop_
_entity_poly.entity_id
_entity_poly.type
_entity_poly.pdbx_seq_one_letter_code
_entity_poly.pdbx_strand_id
1 'polypeptide(L)'
;MSRGWWGRTGELLRAMPLTSSQGNAYSTIDWDVATHVAQAVKRDPDHADEIARGKPSIEQIEASKRATPPAFYTALLADLKAFEAAMLALEQELDRRAADVAPSFRQAKDAYENVFRLAERFARELGVNAETSQPKAPASTEHERAEPTFKTSTQREEPVLTTTPTSPIAGIQSRAQAVAQLRAVARFFRGTEPHNPAAYFAEKAAEAADMPLHQWLSTVVKDDGSLAHIRELLGVKPDDQKS
;
A
#
# COMPACT_ATOMS: atom_id res chain seq x y z
N MET A 1 3.26 -29.01 7.83
CA MET A 1 3.42 -27.56 7.53
C MET A 1 2.42 -26.80 8.38
N SER A 2 2.90 -26.22 9.49
CA SER A 2 2.04 -25.46 10.40
C SER A 2 1.64 -24.17 9.69
N ARG A 3 0.36 -23.99 9.36
CA ARG A 3 -0.16 -22.65 9.05
C ARG A 3 -0.04 -21.86 10.35
N GLY A 4 1.10 -21.21 10.53
CA GLY A 4 1.39 -20.46 11.75
C GLY A 4 0.28 -19.45 11.99
N TRP A 5 -0.10 -19.30 13.26
CA TRP A 5 -0.92 -18.22 13.82
C TRP A 5 -0.71 -16.83 13.18
N TRP A 6 0.47 -16.55 12.63
CA TRP A 6 0.80 -15.32 11.88
C TRP A 6 -0.07 -15.05 10.65
N GLY A 7 -0.42 -16.07 9.86
CA GLY A 7 -1.31 -15.88 8.71
C GLY A 7 -2.71 -15.41 9.13
N ARG A 8 -3.14 -15.86 10.31
CA ARG A 8 -4.41 -15.45 10.92
C ARG A 8 -4.39 -13.98 11.38
N THR A 9 -3.23 -13.42 11.73
CA THR A 9 -3.12 -12.00 12.10
C THR A 9 -3.56 -11.08 10.97
N GLY A 10 -3.15 -11.37 9.72
CA GLY A 10 -3.57 -10.58 8.56
C GLY A 10 -5.08 -10.65 8.31
N GLU A 11 -5.68 -11.83 8.47
CA GLU A 11 -7.14 -12.01 8.35
C GLU A 11 -7.89 -11.25 9.45
N LEU A 12 -7.43 -11.34 10.70
CA LEU A 12 -8.03 -10.63 11.84
C LEU A 12 -7.95 -9.12 11.67
N LEU A 13 -6.82 -8.61 11.16
CA LEU A 13 -6.61 -7.18 10.95
C LEU A 13 -7.58 -6.64 9.88
N ARG A 14 -7.78 -7.37 8.79
CA ARG A 14 -8.74 -7.00 7.73
C ARG A 14 -10.19 -7.09 8.17
N ALA A 15 -10.50 -7.96 9.13
CA ALA A 15 -11.82 -8.13 9.71
C ALA A 15 -12.16 -7.10 10.81
N MET A 16 -11.19 -6.28 11.24
CA MET A 16 -11.46 -5.23 12.22
C MET A 16 -12.42 -4.18 11.66
N PRO A 17 -13.33 -3.64 12.49
CA PRO A 17 -14.24 -2.59 12.07
C PRO A 17 -13.47 -1.30 11.74
N LEU A 18 -13.74 -0.75 10.56
CA LEU A 18 -13.29 0.58 10.12
C LEU A 18 -14.37 1.64 10.29
N THR A 19 -15.63 1.22 10.42
CA THR A 19 -16.76 2.09 10.76
C THR A 19 -17.54 1.49 11.92
N SER A 20 -18.24 2.35 12.67
CA SER A 20 -19.11 1.92 13.77
C SER A 20 -20.31 2.86 13.85
N SER A 21 -21.48 2.37 13.45
CA SER A 21 -22.73 3.14 13.47
C SER A 21 -23.92 2.27 13.86
N GLN A 22 -24.58 2.60 14.99
CA GLN A 22 -25.84 2.01 15.45
C GLN A 22 -25.97 0.48 15.26
N GLY A 23 -24.90 -0.25 15.59
CA GLY A 23 -24.86 -1.72 15.51
C GLY A 23 -24.36 -2.30 14.18
N ASN A 24 -24.15 -1.48 13.16
CA ASN A 24 -23.50 -1.86 11.91
C ASN A 24 -22.04 -1.41 11.91
N ALA A 25 -21.15 -2.36 11.62
CA ALA A 25 -19.73 -2.12 11.46
C ALA A 25 -19.27 -2.73 10.14
N TYR A 26 -18.45 -1.98 9.42
CA TYR A 26 -17.86 -2.45 8.17
C TYR A 26 -16.34 -2.47 8.31
N SER A 27 -15.74 -3.54 7.80
CA SER A 27 -14.32 -3.81 7.83
C SER A 27 -13.66 -3.51 6.47
N THR A 28 -12.35 -3.75 6.37
CA THR A 28 -11.66 -3.67 5.07
C THR A 28 -12.19 -4.73 4.10
N ILE A 29 -12.56 -5.91 4.60
CA ILE A 29 -13.16 -6.98 3.79
C ILE A 29 -14.47 -6.49 3.17
N ASP A 30 -15.31 -5.82 3.95
CA ASP A 30 -16.59 -5.31 3.48
C ASP A 30 -16.40 -4.22 2.40
N TRP A 31 -15.40 -3.36 2.58
CA TRP A 31 -15.04 -2.35 1.58
C TRP A 31 -14.56 -2.96 0.26
N ASP A 32 -13.73 -4.00 0.32
CA ASP A 32 -13.25 -4.72 -0.87
C ASP A 32 -14.40 -5.42 -1.59
N VAL A 33 -15.30 -6.06 -0.84
CA VAL A 33 -16.51 -6.68 -1.38
C VAL A 33 -17.41 -5.65 -2.05
N ALA A 34 -17.68 -4.52 -1.39
CA ALA A 34 -18.50 -3.44 -1.93
C ALA A 34 -17.90 -2.85 -3.22
N THR A 35 -16.58 -2.65 -3.24
CA THR A 35 -15.86 -2.16 -4.43
C THR A 35 -15.94 -3.16 -5.58
N HIS A 36 -15.75 -4.45 -5.30
CA HIS A 36 -15.86 -5.50 -6.31
C HIS A 36 -17.28 -5.62 -6.88
N VAL A 37 -18.29 -5.58 -6.01
CA VAL A 37 -19.71 -5.58 -6.41
C VAL A 37 -20.03 -4.39 -7.31
N ALA A 38 -19.60 -3.18 -6.93
CA ALA A 38 -19.84 -1.98 -7.74
C ALA A 38 -19.21 -2.08 -9.14
N GLN A 39 -18.02 -2.68 -9.26
CA GLN A 39 -17.40 -2.91 -10.57
C GLN A 39 -18.10 -4.01 -11.37
N ALA A 40 -18.54 -5.09 -10.71
CA ALA A 40 -19.27 -6.18 -11.34
C ALA A 40 -20.62 -5.71 -11.90
N VAL A 41 -21.37 -4.91 -11.13
CA VAL A 41 -22.64 -4.29 -11.57
C VAL A 41 -22.43 -3.36 -12.77
N LYS A 42 -21.34 -2.59 -12.79
CA LYS A 42 -21.00 -1.75 -13.96
C LYS A 42 -20.73 -2.56 -15.23
N ARG A 43 -20.14 -3.75 -15.08
CA ARG A 43 -19.82 -4.65 -16.20
C ARG A 43 -21.05 -5.42 -16.70
N ASP A 44 -21.97 -5.76 -15.81
CA ASP A 44 -23.17 -6.53 -16.11
C ASP A 44 -24.40 -5.92 -15.40
N PRO A 45 -25.00 -4.86 -15.99
CA PRO A 45 -26.13 -4.17 -15.40
C PRO A 45 -27.40 -5.01 -15.34
N ASP A 46 -27.57 -5.96 -16.27
CA ASP A 46 -28.78 -6.78 -16.37
C ASP A 46 -28.93 -7.74 -15.18
N HIS A 47 -27.80 -8.13 -14.56
CA HIS A 47 -27.76 -8.99 -13.37
C HIS A 47 -27.42 -8.22 -12.08
N ALA A 48 -27.59 -6.89 -12.07
CA ALA A 48 -27.17 -6.05 -10.94
C ALA A 48 -27.75 -6.50 -9.59
N ASP A 49 -29.04 -6.82 -9.54
CA ASP A 49 -29.73 -7.26 -8.33
C ASP A 49 -29.17 -8.56 -7.77
N GLU A 50 -28.80 -9.50 -8.65
CA GLU A 50 -28.20 -10.78 -8.25
C GLU A 50 -26.77 -10.60 -7.73
N ILE A 51 -26.00 -9.74 -8.39
CA ILE A 51 -24.61 -9.43 -8.03
C ILE A 51 -24.55 -8.75 -6.66
N ALA A 52 -25.47 -7.82 -6.38
CA ALA A 52 -25.52 -7.02 -5.16
C ALA A 52 -26.20 -7.74 -3.97
N ARG A 53 -27.00 -8.78 -4.23
CA ARG A 53 -27.79 -9.46 -3.19
C ARG A 53 -26.94 -9.90 -2.00
N GLY A 54 -27.33 -9.43 -0.81
CA GLY A 54 -26.71 -9.83 0.47
C GLY A 54 -25.30 -9.29 0.71
N LYS A 55 -24.81 -8.37 -0.11
CA LYS A 55 -23.47 -7.77 0.01
C LYS A 55 -23.58 -6.28 0.39
N PRO A 56 -22.61 -5.74 1.13
CA PRO A 56 -22.59 -4.31 1.42
C PRO A 56 -22.35 -3.50 0.14
N SER A 57 -23.00 -2.34 0.05
CA SER A 57 -22.76 -1.34 -1.00
C SER A 57 -21.79 -0.26 -0.51
N ILE A 58 -21.12 0.41 -1.45
CA ILE A 58 -20.23 1.54 -1.13
C ILE A 58 -21.02 2.63 -0.39
N GLU A 59 -22.27 2.89 -0.79
CA GLU A 59 -23.14 3.90 -0.17
C GLU A 59 -23.47 3.57 1.29
N GLN A 60 -23.72 2.29 1.63
CA GLN A 60 -23.95 1.86 3.00
C GLN A 60 -22.71 2.06 3.88
N ILE A 61 -21.52 1.75 3.37
CA ILE A 61 -20.27 1.94 4.11
C ILE A 61 -19.99 3.44 4.28
N GLU A 62 -20.19 4.24 3.24
CA GLU A 62 -20.07 5.70 3.27
C GLU A 62 -21.04 6.35 4.29
N ALA A 63 -22.29 5.88 4.35
CA ALA A 63 -23.26 6.34 5.34
C ALA A 63 -22.83 5.95 6.77
N SER A 64 -22.37 4.71 6.97
CA SER A 64 -21.85 4.26 8.27
C SER A 64 -20.60 5.05 8.69
N LYS A 65 -19.69 5.34 7.76
CA LYS A 65 -18.52 6.20 7.97
C LYS A 65 -18.94 7.59 8.45
N ARG A 66 -19.88 8.26 7.77
CA ARG A 66 -20.39 9.59 8.16
C ARG A 66 -21.03 9.60 9.55
N ALA A 67 -21.66 8.49 9.93
CA ALA A 67 -22.27 8.33 11.24
C ALA A 67 -21.28 7.83 12.32
N THR A 68 -20.03 7.53 11.96
CA THR A 68 -19.00 7.05 12.89
C THR A 68 -18.40 8.25 13.65
N PRO A 69 -18.34 8.21 14.99
CA PRO A 69 -17.79 9.32 15.77
C PRO A 69 -16.30 9.60 15.47
N PRO A 70 -15.85 10.86 15.43
CA PRO A 70 -14.44 11.20 15.23
C PRO A 70 -13.47 10.52 16.21
N ALA A 71 -13.88 10.37 17.48
CA ALA A 71 -13.08 9.73 18.52
C ALA A 71 -12.73 8.26 18.20
N PHE A 72 -13.58 7.58 17.43
CA PHE A 72 -13.32 6.21 16.96
C PHE A 72 -12.08 6.18 16.06
N TYR A 73 -11.97 7.08 15.09
CA TYR A 73 -10.82 7.13 14.17
C TYR A 73 -9.54 7.54 14.88
N THR A 74 -9.61 8.46 15.85
CA THR A 74 -8.46 8.80 16.70
C THR A 74 -7.93 7.59 17.45
N ALA A 75 -8.81 6.81 18.09
CA ALA A 75 -8.42 5.59 18.80
C ALA A 75 -7.91 4.52 17.83
N LEU A 76 -8.63 4.25 16.75
CA LEU A 76 -8.26 3.25 15.74
C LEU A 76 -6.87 3.52 15.15
N LEU A 77 -6.56 4.76 14.78
CA LEU A 77 -5.24 5.11 14.22
C LEU A 77 -4.13 5.01 15.27
N ALA A 78 -4.41 5.33 16.55
CA ALA A 78 -3.46 5.12 17.63
C ALA A 78 -3.19 3.62 17.86
N ASP A 79 -4.23 2.80 17.89
CA ASP A 79 -4.14 1.35 18.07
C ASP A 79 -3.39 0.69 16.91
N LEU A 80 -3.65 1.10 15.67
CA LEU A 80 -2.93 0.61 14.50
C LEU A 80 -1.43 0.97 14.54
N LYS A 81 -1.07 2.18 14.98
CA LYS A 81 0.34 2.57 15.17
C LYS A 81 1.01 1.76 16.30
N ALA A 82 0.29 1.52 17.40
CA ALA A 82 0.78 0.68 18.48
C ALA A 82 0.99 -0.78 18.02
N PHE A 83 0.07 -1.31 17.22
CA PHE A 83 0.17 -2.63 16.61
C PHE A 83 1.40 -2.73 15.69
N GLU A 84 1.64 -1.75 14.82
CA GLU A 84 2.82 -1.72 13.95
C GLU A 84 4.12 -1.76 14.74
N ALA A 85 4.23 -0.92 15.78
CA ALA A 85 5.39 -0.89 16.66
C ALA A 85 5.61 -2.24 17.37
N ALA A 86 4.54 -2.86 17.87
CA ALA A 86 4.62 -4.17 18.51
C ALA A 86 5.02 -5.28 17.53
N MET A 87 4.51 -5.24 16.29
CA MET A 87 4.86 -6.18 15.23
C MET A 87 6.33 -6.06 14.83
N LEU A 88 6.84 -4.85 14.67
CA LEU A 88 8.26 -4.59 14.35
C LEU A 88 9.18 -5.06 15.50
N ALA A 89 8.82 -4.79 16.75
CA ALA A 89 9.59 -5.24 17.91
C ALA A 89 9.65 -6.77 17.99
N LEU A 90 8.53 -7.43 17.69
CA LEU A 90 8.46 -8.90 17.66
C LEU A 90 9.30 -9.50 16.54
N GLU A 91 9.25 -8.92 15.34
CA GLU A 91 10.07 -9.34 14.20
C GLU A 91 11.56 -9.23 14.54
N GLN A 92 11.99 -8.09 15.09
CA GLN A 92 13.39 -7.90 15.52
C GLN A 92 13.84 -8.95 16.54
N GLU A 93 13.00 -9.29 17.52
CA GLU A 93 13.34 -10.29 18.53
C GLU A 93 13.38 -11.71 17.95
N LEU A 94 12.54 -12.02 16.96
CA LEU A 94 12.57 -13.29 16.25
C LEU A 94 13.79 -13.39 15.34
N ASP A 95 14.14 -12.35 14.60
CA ASP A 95 15.35 -12.30 13.78
C ASP A 95 16.60 -12.52 14.65
N ARG A 96 16.64 -11.90 15.84
CA ARG A 96 17.74 -12.06 16.80
C ARG A 96 17.85 -13.48 17.35
N ARG A 97 16.74 -14.19 17.56
CA ARG A 97 16.72 -15.52 18.22
C ARG A 97 16.70 -16.70 17.26
N ALA A 98 16.07 -16.55 16.10
CA ALA A 98 15.76 -17.64 15.18
C ALA A 98 16.49 -17.54 13.83
N ALA A 99 17.19 -16.43 13.55
CA ALA A 99 17.98 -16.21 12.33
C ALA A 99 17.27 -16.75 11.07
N ASP A 100 17.83 -17.76 10.40
CA ASP A 100 17.33 -18.31 9.14
C ASP A 100 16.01 -19.09 9.23
N VAL A 101 15.46 -19.31 10.43
CA VAL A 101 14.18 -20.00 10.66
C VAL A 101 13.06 -19.04 11.06
N ALA A 102 13.32 -17.72 11.00
CA ALA A 102 12.32 -16.71 11.33
C ALA A 102 11.10 -16.80 10.39
N PRO A 103 9.86 -16.79 10.92
CA PRO A 103 8.66 -16.77 10.10
C PRO A 103 8.51 -15.44 9.36
N SER A 104 7.97 -15.47 8.14
CA SER A 104 7.72 -14.24 7.38
C SER A 104 6.54 -13.45 7.93
N PHE A 105 6.72 -12.15 8.13
CA PHE A 105 5.69 -11.19 8.53
C PHE A 105 4.99 -10.49 7.34
N ARG A 106 5.35 -10.85 6.10
CA ARG A 106 4.92 -10.11 4.90
C ARG A 106 3.40 -9.99 4.78
N GLN A 107 2.65 -11.07 4.98
CA GLN A 107 1.19 -11.04 4.86
C GLN A 107 0.53 -10.14 5.90
N ALA A 108 1.07 -10.09 7.13
CA ALA A 108 0.55 -9.21 8.18
C ALA A 108 0.88 -7.75 7.88
N LYS A 109 2.09 -7.46 7.37
CA LYS A 109 2.51 -6.13 6.92
C LYS A 109 1.65 -5.61 5.75
N ASP A 110 1.46 -6.42 4.72
CA ASP A 110 0.62 -6.07 3.56
C ASP A 110 -0.84 -5.80 4.00
N ALA A 111 -1.37 -6.63 4.92
CA ALA A 111 -2.70 -6.41 5.49
C ALA A 111 -2.76 -5.12 6.32
N TYR A 112 -1.73 -4.83 7.12
CA TYR A 112 -1.62 -3.63 7.92
C TYR A 112 -1.60 -2.36 7.06
N GLU A 113 -0.75 -2.31 6.04
CA GLU A 113 -0.64 -1.16 5.15
C GLU A 113 -1.98 -0.84 4.48
N ASN A 114 -2.71 -1.88 4.04
CA ASN A 114 -4.03 -1.70 3.43
C ASN A 114 -5.06 -1.16 4.43
N VAL A 115 -5.16 -1.78 5.61
CA VAL A 115 -6.10 -1.39 6.67
C VAL A 115 -5.79 0.04 7.15
N PHE A 116 -4.53 0.35 7.41
CA PHE A 116 -4.09 1.67 7.87
C PHE A 116 -4.39 2.75 6.84
N ARG A 117 -4.05 2.53 5.56
CA ARG A 117 -4.34 3.50 4.50
C ARG A 117 -5.83 3.79 4.37
N LEU A 118 -6.68 2.76 4.47
CA LEU A 118 -8.13 2.93 4.39
C LEU A 118 -8.69 3.66 5.62
N ALA A 119 -8.24 3.29 6.83
CA ALA A 119 -8.59 3.97 8.07
C ALA A 119 -8.19 5.44 8.05
N GLU A 120 -6.98 5.74 7.59
CA GLU A 120 -6.46 7.11 7.47
C GLU A 120 -7.28 7.93 6.47
N ARG A 121 -7.62 7.33 5.32
CA ARG A 121 -8.49 7.98 4.34
C ARG A 121 -9.84 8.34 4.95
N PHE A 122 -10.49 7.40 5.65
CA PHE A 122 -11.79 7.67 6.28
C PHE A 122 -11.70 8.75 7.36
N ALA A 123 -10.65 8.73 8.18
CA ALA A 123 -10.39 9.74 9.18
C ALA A 123 -10.23 11.13 8.54
N ARG A 124 -9.41 11.25 7.48
CA ARG A 124 -9.16 12.51 6.76
C ARG A 124 -10.43 13.08 6.12
N GLU A 125 -11.27 12.23 5.53
CA GLU A 125 -12.55 12.65 4.93
C GLU A 125 -13.55 13.20 5.97
N LEU A 126 -13.39 12.86 7.25
CA LEU A 126 -14.18 13.40 8.37
C LEU A 126 -13.45 14.53 9.14
N GLY A 127 -12.30 14.99 8.63
CA GLY A 127 -11.52 16.05 9.27
C GLY A 127 -10.73 15.61 10.51
N VAL A 128 -10.60 14.31 10.76
CA VAL A 128 -9.77 13.75 11.83
C VAL A 128 -8.33 13.63 11.34
N ASN A 129 -7.45 14.51 11.80
CA ASN A 129 -6.01 14.41 11.54
C ASN A 129 -5.33 13.68 12.71
N ALA A 130 -4.49 12.69 12.38
CA ALA A 130 -3.73 11.89 13.35
C ALA A 130 -2.66 12.68 14.13
N GLU A 131 -2.50 13.98 13.85
CA GLU A 131 -1.56 14.88 14.51
C GLU A 131 -2.18 15.69 15.67
N THR A 132 -3.51 15.61 15.89
CA THR A 132 -4.19 16.41 16.92
C THR A 132 -4.42 15.71 18.27
N SER A 133 -3.71 14.64 18.57
CA SER A 133 -3.78 13.98 19.89
C SER A 133 -2.51 14.17 20.71
N GLN A 134 -2.20 15.43 21.01
CA GLN A 134 -1.66 15.77 22.34
C GLN A 134 -2.86 16.11 23.25
N PRO A 135 -2.96 15.58 24.48
CA PRO A 135 -4.01 15.98 25.40
C PRO A 135 -3.86 17.48 25.73
N LYS A 136 -4.76 18.30 25.20
CA LYS A 136 -4.93 19.67 25.65
C LYS A 136 -5.58 19.61 27.03
N ALA A 137 -4.75 19.73 28.08
CA ALA A 137 -5.21 19.97 29.43
C ALA A 137 -6.07 21.26 29.48
N PRO A 138 -7.12 21.30 30.32
CA PRO A 138 -8.10 22.38 30.29
C PRO A 138 -7.49 23.70 30.75
N ALA A 139 -7.93 24.77 30.09
CA ALA A 139 -7.60 26.14 30.43
C ALA A 139 -8.11 26.50 31.84
N SER A 140 -7.22 27.05 32.65
CA SER A 140 -7.56 27.86 33.82
C SER A 140 -7.13 29.31 33.54
N THR A 141 -8.08 30.21 33.76
CA THR A 141 -8.03 31.67 33.57
C THR A 141 -6.92 32.38 34.34
N GLU A 142 -6.23 33.26 33.62
CA GLU A 142 -5.59 34.55 33.93
C GLU A 142 -5.22 34.89 35.40
N HIS A 143 -3.93 35.20 35.63
CA HIS A 143 -3.48 36.57 35.95
C HIS A 143 -1.94 36.73 35.90
N GLU A 144 -1.54 37.84 35.26
CA GLU A 144 -0.42 38.75 35.57
C GLU A 144 1.06 38.38 35.31
N ARG A 145 1.59 39.02 34.25
CA ARG A 145 2.88 39.73 34.12
C ARG A 145 4.11 39.20 34.88
N ALA A 146 5.11 38.76 34.11
CA ALA A 146 6.49 39.29 34.17
C ALA A 146 7.29 38.77 32.96
N GLU A 147 7.91 39.68 32.20
CA GLU A 147 9.07 39.33 31.37
C GLU A 147 10.21 38.80 32.26
N PRO A 148 11.06 37.92 31.74
CA PRO A 148 12.36 38.43 31.33
C PRO A 148 12.96 37.79 30.06
N THR A 149 13.62 38.66 29.31
CA THR A 149 14.64 38.47 28.28
C THR A 149 15.62 37.32 28.52
N PHE A 150 15.91 36.51 27.50
CA PHE A 150 17.25 35.97 27.23
C PHE A 150 17.46 35.71 25.72
N LYS A 151 18.72 35.85 25.33
CA LYS A 151 19.27 36.05 23.97
C LYS A 151 19.62 34.75 23.24
N THR A 152 19.89 34.89 21.93
CA THR A 152 20.84 34.07 21.11
C THR A 152 20.23 32.74 20.58
N SER A 153 20.31 32.33 19.29
CA SER A 153 21.19 32.68 18.17
C SER A 153 20.52 32.36 16.82
N THR A 154 20.80 33.19 15.82
CA THR A 154 20.53 32.96 14.39
C THR A 154 21.66 32.12 13.79
N GLN A 155 21.34 31.01 13.11
CA GLN A 155 22.26 30.25 12.25
C GLN A 155 21.54 30.05 10.90
N ARG A 156 21.73 31.01 10.00
CA ARG A 156 22.56 30.93 8.78
C ARG A 156 22.04 29.91 7.77
N GLU A 157 21.20 30.41 6.86
CA GLU A 157 21.01 29.89 5.51
C GLU A 157 22.24 30.20 4.65
N GLU A 158 22.68 29.24 3.85
CA GLU A 158 23.48 29.41 2.63
C GLU A 158 23.24 28.23 1.66
N PRO A 159 23.51 28.40 0.36
CA PRO A 159 22.53 28.10 -0.68
C PRO A 159 22.74 26.79 -1.45
N VAL A 160 21.67 26.41 -2.14
CA VAL A 160 21.49 25.26 -3.03
C VAL A 160 22.48 25.30 -4.20
N LEU A 161 23.28 24.24 -4.34
CA LEU A 161 23.91 23.84 -5.60
C LEU A 161 23.27 22.55 -6.09
N THR A 162 22.44 22.69 -7.12
CA THR A 162 21.84 21.61 -7.89
C THR A 162 22.94 20.92 -8.70
N THR A 163 23.43 19.78 -8.24
CA THR A 163 24.04 18.77 -9.11
C THR A 163 23.44 17.42 -8.75
N THR A 164 22.74 16.81 -9.70
CA THR A 164 22.28 15.43 -9.61
C THR A 164 23.36 14.52 -10.20
N PRO A 165 24.17 13.81 -9.38
CA PRO A 165 24.83 12.62 -9.87
C PRO A 165 23.80 11.50 -9.89
N THR A 166 23.43 11.04 -11.10
CA THR A 166 22.94 9.67 -11.29
C THR A 166 24.04 8.76 -10.79
N SER A 167 23.90 8.26 -9.56
CA SER A 167 24.77 7.19 -9.07
C SER A 167 24.28 5.87 -9.69
N PRO A 168 25.10 5.17 -10.48
CA PRO A 168 24.76 3.83 -10.93
C PRO A 168 24.69 2.93 -9.71
N ILE A 169 23.53 2.29 -9.52
CA ILE A 169 23.34 1.25 -8.52
C ILE A 169 24.38 0.15 -8.82
N ALA A 170 25.28 -0.11 -7.88
CA ALA A 170 26.21 -1.25 -7.88
C ALA A 170 26.98 -1.51 -9.20
N GLY A 171 27.52 -0.48 -9.84
CA GLY A 171 28.40 -0.65 -11.01
C GLY A 171 27.71 -1.07 -12.31
N ILE A 172 26.38 -1.03 -12.37
CA ILE A 172 25.62 -1.21 -13.60
C ILE A 172 25.57 0.13 -14.35
N GLN A 173 26.29 0.20 -15.47
CA GLN A 173 26.49 1.43 -16.26
C GLN A 173 25.59 1.51 -17.49
N SER A 174 24.87 0.42 -17.84
CA SER A 174 23.98 0.39 -19.00
C SER A 174 22.82 -0.57 -18.83
N ARG A 175 21.72 -0.32 -19.57
CA ARG A 175 20.57 -1.24 -19.68
C ARG A 175 21.01 -2.62 -20.12
N ALA A 176 21.90 -2.70 -21.11
CA ALA A 176 22.44 -3.98 -21.60
C ALA A 176 23.16 -4.76 -20.49
N GLN A 177 23.93 -4.08 -19.65
CA GLN A 177 24.61 -4.71 -18.51
C GLN A 177 23.60 -5.20 -17.45
N ALA A 178 22.55 -4.43 -17.17
CA ALA A 178 21.48 -4.85 -16.26
C ALA A 178 20.78 -6.13 -16.75
N VAL A 179 20.41 -6.17 -18.03
CA VAL A 179 19.76 -7.32 -18.65
C VAL A 179 20.68 -8.54 -18.68
N ALA A 180 21.97 -8.35 -18.98
CA ALA A 180 22.96 -9.42 -18.92
C ALA A 180 23.08 -10.03 -17.52
N GLN A 181 23.02 -9.20 -16.47
CA GLN A 181 23.05 -9.65 -15.09
C GLN A 181 21.78 -10.42 -14.69
N LEU A 182 20.60 -9.97 -15.11
CA LEU A 182 19.34 -10.71 -14.92
C LEU A 182 19.41 -12.10 -15.55
N ARG A 183 19.96 -12.21 -16.77
CA ARG A 183 20.18 -13.51 -17.44
C ARG A 183 21.21 -14.38 -16.71
N ALA A 184 22.26 -13.79 -16.16
CA ALA A 184 23.25 -14.52 -15.37
C ALA A 184 22.61 -15.11 -14.09
N VAL A 185 21.77 -14.33 -13.40
CA VAL A 185 21.01 -14.77 -12.23
C VAL A 185 20.04 -15.90 -12.60
N ALA A 186 19.31 -15.78 -13.71
CA ALA A 186 18.40 -16.83 -14.18
C ALA A 186 19.13 -18.15 -14.47
N ARG A 187 20.30 -18.10 -15.12
CA ARG A 187 21.13 -19.29 -15.39
C ARG A 187 21.67 -19.93 -14.11
N PHE A 188 22.11 -19.11 -13.15
CA PHE A 188 22.58 -19.61 -11.86
C PHE A 188 21.48 -20.41 -11.16
N PHE A 189 20.29 -19.82 -11.00
CA PHE A 189 19.18 -20.51 -10.34
C PHE A 189 18.72 -21.75 -11.11
N ARG A 190 18.74 -21.77 -12.45
CA ARG A 190 18.43 -23.01 -13.20
C ARG A 190 19.43 -24.13 -12.96
N GLY A 191 20.71 -23.80 -12.74
CA GLY A 191 21.77 -24.76 -12.48
C GLY A 191 21.77 -25.28 -11.05
N THR A 192 21.48 -24.42 -10.07
CA THR A 192 21.48 -24.81 -8.65
C THR A 192 20.12 -25.33 -8.18
N GLU A 193 19.03 -24.75 -8.68
CA GLU A 193 17.66 -24.99 -8.22
C GLU A 193 16.65 -24.91 -9.39
N PRO A 194 16.50 -25.98 -10.20
CA PRO A 194 15.71 -25.97 -11.44
C PRO A 194 14.22 -25.59 -11.27
N HIS A 195 13.69 -25.72 -10.06
CA HIS A 195 12.30 -25.41 -9.71
C HIS A 195 12.15 -24.09 -8.94
N ASN A 196 13.22 -23.33 -8.76
CA ASN A 196 13.14 -22.04 -8.08
C ASN A 196 12.41 -21.02 -8.98
N PRO A 197 11.27 -20.45 -8.54
CA PRO A 197 10.51 -19.48 -9.33
C PRO A 197 11.30 -18.19 -9.61
N ALA A 198 12.33 -17.87 -8.82
CA ALA A 198 13.20 -16.72 -9.07
C ALA A 198 13.92 -16.83 -10.42
N ALA A 199 14.28 -18.03 -10.88
CA ALA A 199 14.87 -18.25 -12.19
C ALA A 199 13.92 -17.82 -13.32
N TYR A 200 12.63 -18.16 -13.17
CA TYR A 200 11.58 -17.81 -14.11
C TYR A 200 11.34 -16.29 -14.14
N PHE A 201 11.27 -15.65 -12.97
CA PHE A 201 11.06 -14.20 -12.88
C PHE A 201 12.25 -13.39 -13.40
N ALA A 202 13.49 -13.81 -13.13
CA ALA A 202 14.68 -13.14 -13.64
C ALA A 202 14.75 -13.20 -15.18
N GLU A 203 14.39 -14.33 -15.78
CA GLU A 203 14.29 -14.47 -17.24
C GLU A 203 13.17 -13.58 -17.80
N LYS A 204 11.98 -13.60 -17.19
CA LYS A 204 10.86 -12.75 -17.62
C LYS A 204 11.16 -11.26 -17.49
N ALA A 205 11.89 -10.86 -16.45
CA ALA A 205 12.36 -9.49 -16.29
C ALA A 205 13.37 -9.11 -17.37
N ALA A 206 14.28 -10.01 -17.75
CA ALA A 206 15.23 -9.77 -18.84
C ALA A 206 14.53 -9.63 -20.21
N GLU A 207 13.53 -10.48 -20.50
CA GLU A 207 12.70 -10.39 -21.71
C GLU A 207 11.91 -9.08 -21.75
N ALA A 208 11.25 -8.72 -20.65
CA ALA A 208 10.51 -7.46 -20.54
C ALA A 208 11.43 -6.24 -20.65
N ALA A 209 12.64 -6.34 -20.10
CA ALA A 209 13.63 -5.28 -20.16
C ALA A 209 14.25 -5.08 -21.53
N ASP A 210 14.09 -5.99 -22.51
CA ASP A 210 14.49 -5.79 -23.91
C ASP A 210 13.33 -5.29 -24.79
N MET A 211 12.08 -5.40 -24.31
CA MET A 211 10.88 -5.05 -25.06
C MET A 211 10.46 -3.58 -24.86
N PRO A 212 9.93 -2.90 -25.91
CA PRO A 212 9.24 -1.62 -25.75
C PRO A 212 7.97 -1.76 -24.89
N LEU A 213 7.70 -0.79 -24.01
CA LEU A 213 6.59 -0.82 -23.05
C LEU A 213 5.22 -1.17 -23.68
N HIS A 214 4.91 -0.62 -24.85
CA HIS A 214 3.65 -0.85 -25.55
C HIS A 214 3.47 -2.29 -26.05
N GLN A 215 4.56 -2.96 -26.42
CA GLN A 215 4.55 -4.38 -26.79
C GLN A 215 4.39 -5.25 -25.55
N TRP A 216 5.09 -4.93 -24.46
CA TRP A 216 4.96 -5.69 -23.20
C TRP A 216 3.54 -5.61 -22.64
N LEU A 217 2.95 -4.41 -22.60
CA LEU A 217 1.57 -4.21 -22.12
C LEU A 217 0.56 -5.07 -22.90
N SER A 218 0.75 -5.20 -24.22
CA SER A 218 -0.14 -6.03 -25.05
C SER A 218 -0.09 -7.53 -24.75
N THR A 219 0.99 -8.00 -24.13
CA THR A 219 1.14 -9.41 -23.75
C THR A 219 0.61 -9.72 -22.35
N VAL A 220 0.46 -8.71 -21.48
CA VAL A 220 0.09 -8.87 -20.07
C VAL A 220 -1.35 -8.44 -19.79
N VAL A 221 -1.89 -7.48 -20.54
CA VAL A 221 -3.26 -6.98 -20.39
C VAL A 221 -4.19 -7.81 -21.28
N LYS A 222 -5.11 -8.57 -20.67
CA LYS A 222 -6.10 -9.41 -21.36
C LYS A 222 -7.34 -8.65 -21.87
N ASP A 223 -7.49 -7.39 -21.48
CA ASP A 223 -8.63 -6.54 -21.85
C ASP A 223 -8.19 -5.49 -22.89
N ASP A 224 -8.66 -5.66 -24.13
CA ASP A 224 -8.29 -4.81 -25.25
C ASP A 224 -8.72 -3.34 -25.07
N GLY A 225 -9.80 -3.09 -24.31
CA GLY A 225 -10.29 -1.74 -24.01
C GLY A 225 -9.37 -0.96 -23.07
N SER A 226 -8.95 -1.59 -21.98
CA SER A 226 -7.96 -1.02 -21.04
C SER A 226 -6.60 -0.78 -21.70
N LEU A 227 -6.18 -1.69 -22.60
CA LEU A 227 -4.96 -1.54 -23.38
C LEU A 227 -5.02 -0.36 -24.35
N ALA A 228 -6.17 -0.14 -25.02
CA ALA A 228 -6.38 0.98 -25.94
C ALA A 228 -6.31 2.34 -25.22
N HIS A 229 -6.94 2.46 -24.05
CA HIS A 229 -6.89 3.69 -23.24
C HIS A 229 -5.47 4.01 -22.74
N ILE A 230 -4.70 3.00 -22.32
CA ILE A 230 -3.31 3.18 -21.90
C ILE A 230 -2.41 3.56 -23.08
N ARG A 231 -2.64 3.01 -24.28
CA ARG A 231 -1.90 3.38 -25.50
C ARG A 231 -2.16 4.83 -25.92
N GLU A 232 -3.40 5.30 -25.77
CA GLU A 232 -3.78 6.70 -26.01
C GLU A 232 -3.06 7.65 -25.03
N LEU A 233 -3.03 7.32 -23.73
CA LEU A 233 -2.31 8.09 -22.71
C LEU A 233 -0.79 8.11 -22.93
N LEU A 234 -0.23 7.04 -23.50
CA LEU A 234 1.19 6.94 -23.86
C LEU A 234 1.51 7.56 -25.23
N GLY A 235 0.51 8.06 -25.97
CA GLY A 235 0.69 8.73 -27.26
C GLY A 235 1.20 7.82 -28.40
N VAL A 236 1.03 6.50 -28.28
CA VAL A 236 1.51 5.53 -29.28
C VAL A 236 0.41 5.30 -30.31
N LYS A 237 0.63 5.72 -31.57
CA LYS A 237 -0.28 5.42 -32.68
C LYS A 237 -0.22 3.93 -33.03
N PRO A 238 -1.33 3.29 -33.44
CA PRO A 238 -1.28 1.92 -33.95
C PRO A 238 -0.40 1.92 -35.21
N ASP A 239 0.57 1.00 -35.26
CA ASP A 239 1.34 0.74 -36.48
C ASP A 239 0.36 0.22 -37.54
N ASP A 240 0.10 1.05 -38.55
CA ASP A 240 -0.51 0.63 -39.82
C ASP A 240 0.48 -0.31 -40.54
N GLN A 241 0.49 -1.58 -40.17
CA GLN A 241 1.01 -2.61 -41.07
C GLN A 241 -0.10 -3.06 -42.01
N LYS A 242 -0.18 -2.35 -43.14
CA LYS A 242 -0.79 -2.84 -44.38
C LYS A 242 -0.07 -4.12 -44.83
N SER A 243 -0.92 -5.06 -45.24
CA SER A 243 -0.79 -6.19 -46.18
C SER A 243 0.59 -6.56 -46.72
#